data_AF-A0A971A173-F1
#
_entry.id   AF-A0A971A173-F1
#
_cell.length_a   1.000
_cell.length_b   1.000
_cell.length_c   1.000
_cell.angle_alpha   90.00
_cell.angle_beta   90.00
_cell.angle_gamma   90.00
#
_symmetry.space_group_name_H-M   'P 1'
#
loop_
_entity.id
_entity.type
_entity.pdbx_description
1 polymer ?
#
loop_
_entity_poly.entity_id
_entity_poly.type
_entity_poly.pdbx_seq_one_letter_code
_entity_poly.pdbx_strand_id
1 'polypeptide(L)'
;MSEARRSGFILVYVIMLLAITAVVMQVLTQGANTMLFQADAAYLQALDRNLAASGLAWARHQAAKGEPMATDGPVSLDTKLPGDGRVSMAVEITKRAGDGTDCRIETSVAKGRQSISKAREYTLPAR
;
A
#
# COMPACT_ATOMS: atom_id res chain seq x y z
N MET A 1 14.32 -6.74 62.01
CA MET A 1 14.87 -6.00 60.85
C MET A 1 14.60 -4.53 61.07
N SER A 2 15.59 -3.63 60.93
CA SER A 2 15.35 -2.19 61.06
C SER A 2 14.51 -1.66 59.90
N GLU A 3 13.66 -0.66 60.14
CA GLU A 3 12.80 -0.04 59.12
C GLU A 3 13.58 0.39 57.88
N ALA A 4 14.76 0.98 58.06
CA ALA A 4 15.64 1.38 56.95
C ALA A 4 15.99 0.21 56.02
N ARG A 5 16.20 -1.00 56.57
CA ARG A 5 16.55 -2.20 55.80
C ARG A 5 15.35 -2.77 55.03
N ARG A 6 14.14 -2.65 55.61
CA ARG A 6 12.88 -3.06 54.96
C ARG A 6 12.49 -2.07 53.85
N SER A 7 12.60 -0.78 54.09
CA SER A 7 12.32 0.27 53.10
C SER A 7 13.30 0.22 51.92
N GLY A 8 14.58 -0.04 52.18
CA GLY A 8 15.57 -0.24 51.11
C GLY A 8 15.26 -1.46 50.23
N PHE A 9 14.82 -2.58 50.84
CA PHE A 9 14.43 -3.77 50.09
C PHE A 9 13.19 -3.53 49.21
N ILE A 10 12.17 -2.84 49.75
CA ILE A 10 10.97 -2.48 48.99
C ILE A 10 11.34 -1.56 47.82
N LEU A 11 12.24 -0.59 48.02
CA LEU A 11 12.69 0.30 46.97
C LEU A 11 13.36 -0.45 45.82
N VAL A 12 14.28 -1.38 46.13
CA VAL A 12 14.94 -2.22 45.11
C VAL A 12 13.91 -3.05 44.35
N TYR A 13 12.93 -3.60 45.04
CA TYR A 13 11.86 -4.39 44.42
C TYR A 13 11.00 -3.55 43.45
N VAL A 14 10.64 -2.33 43.85
CA VAL A 14 9.89 -1.40 42.99
C VAL A 14 10.72 -1.01 41.75
N ILE A 15 12.00 -0.71 41.92
CA ILE A 15 12.90 -0.38 40.80
C ILE A 15 12.98 -1.56 39.83
N MET A 16 13.12 -2.79 40.35
CA MET A 16 13.15 -3.99 39.52
C MET A 16 11.84 -4.18 38.74
N LEU A 17 10.68 -3.97 39.39
CA LEU A 17 9.38 -4.03 38.71
C LEU A 17 9.24 -2.99 37.60
N LEU A 18 9.68 -1.75 37.84
CA LEU A 18 9.67 -0.70 36.83
C LEU A 18 10.57 -1.05 35.65
N ALA A 19 11.77 -1.59 35.91
CA ALA A 19 12.70 -2.01 34.87
C ALA A 19 12.10 -3.14 33.99
N ILE A 20 11.50 -4.16 34.61
CA ILE A 20 10.84 -5.26 33.88
C ILE A 20 9.69 -4.72 33.02
N THR A 21 8.86 -3.85 33.59
CA THR A 21 7.72 -3.25 32.88
C THR A 21 8.19 -2.42 31.68
N ALA A 22 9.28 -1.65 31.83
CA ALA A 22 9.86 -0.87 30.75
C ALA A 22 10.32 -1.76 29.58
N VAL A 23 10.99 -2.88 29.88
CA VAL A 23 11.43 -3.84 28.85
C VAL A 23 10.23 -4.45 28.10
N VAL A 24 9.19 -4.86 28.83
CA VAL A 24 7.97 -5.42 28.22
C VAL A 24 7.31 -4.39 27.31
N MET A 25 7.12 -3.16 27.80
CA MET A 25 6.57 -2.06 26.99
C MET A 25 7.39 -1.79 25.74
N GLN A 26 8.72 -1.85 25.83
CA GLN A 26 9.60 -1.66 24.67
C GLN A 26 9.36 -2.73 23.60
N VAL A 27 9.28 -4.01 23.99
CA VAL A 27 9.01 -5.11 23.05
C VAL A 27 7.63 -4.98 22.40
N LEU A 28 6.59 -4.69 23.19
CA LEU A 28 5.24 -4.47 22.66
C LEU A 28 5.21 -3.28 21.68
N THR A 29 5.88 -2.18 22.03
CA THR A 29 5.95 -0.99 21.17
C THR A 29 6.63 -1.31 19.84
N GLN A 30 7.73 -2.07 19.85
CA GLN A 30 8.41 -2.49 18.64
C GLN A 30 7.51 -3.40 17.79
N GLY A 31 6.82 -4.36 18.40
CA GLY A 31 5.87 -5.24 17.71
C GLY A 31 4.68 -4.49 17.11
N ALA A 32 4.13 -3.51 17.81
CA ALA A 32 3.05 -2.68 17.29
C ALA A 32 3.50 -1.86 16.07
N ASN A 33 4.70 -1.29 16.12
CA ASN A 33 5.26 -0.52 15.01
C ASN A 33 5.50 -1.39 13.77
N THR A 34 6.00 -2.62 13.93
CA THR A 34 6.17 -3.54 12.81
C THR A 34 4.83 -3.97 12.22
N MET A 35 3.83 -4.22 13.07
CA MET A 35 2.48 -4.55 12.62
C MET A 35 1.82 -3.40 11.85
N LEU A 36 1.96 -2.16 12.32
CA LEU A 36 1.47 -0.96 11.61
C LEU A 36 2.14 -0.82 10.24
N PHE A 37 3.46 -1.01 10.17
CA PHE A 37 4.19 -0.94 8.90
C PHE A 37 3.74 -2.03 7.90
N GLN A 38 3.49 -3.25 8.38
CA GLN A 38 2.96 -4.34 7.56
C GLN A 38 1.52 -4.08 7.12
N ALA A 39 0.68 -3.52 7.99
CA ALA A 39 -0.69 -3.14 7.66
C ALA A 39 -0.73 -2.07 6.58
N ASP A 40 0.13 -1.04 6.66
CA ASP A 40 0.25 -0.02 5.62
C ASP A 40 0.76 -0.61 4.30
N ALA A 41 1.72 -1.52 4.35
CA ALA A 41 2.20 -2.22 3.15
C ALA A 41 1.10 -3.07 2.49
N ALA A 42 0.34 -3.84 3.29
CA ALA A 42 -0.78 -4.63 2.81
C ALA A 42 -1.90 -3.76 2.22
N TYR A 43 -2.17 -2.61 2.86
CA TYR A 43 -3.12 -1.61 2.35
C TYR A 43 -2.69 -1.05 1.00
N LEU A 44 -1.42 -0.63 0.85
CA LEU A 44 -0.88 -0.14 -0.43
C LEU A 44 -0.93 -1.22 -1.51
N GLN A 45 -0.64 -2.48 -1.16
CA GLN A 45 -0.73 -3.60 -2.10
C GLN A 45 -2.17 -3.90 -2.53
N ALA A 46 -3.14 -3.78 -1.64
CA ALA A 46 -4.55 -3.93 -1.97
C ALA A 46 -5.03 -2.81 -2.90
N LEU A 47 -4.64 -1.56 -2.62
CA LEU A 47 -4.93 -0.43 -3.51
C LEU A 47 -4.33 -0.63 -4.91
N ASP A 48 -3.05 -0.99 -5.00
CA ASP A 48 -2.37 -1.27 -6.27
C ASP A 48 -3.08 -2.35 -7.10
N ARG A 49 -3.57 -3.42 -6.45
CA ARG A 49 -4.34 -4.49 -7.10
C ARG A 49 -5.70 -4.00 -7.58
N ASN A 50 -6.41 -3.23 -6.76
CA ASN A 50 -7.73 -2.70 -7.10
C ASN A 50 -7.66 -1.67 -8.24
N LEU A 51 -6.64 -0.81 -8.23
CA LEU A 51 -6.41 0.15 -9.32
C LEU A 51 -6.12 -0.59 -10.62
N ALA A 52 -5.20 -1.55 -10.62
CA ALA A 52 -4.92 -2.30 -11.84
C ALA A 52 -6.13 -3.09 -12.35
N ALA A 53 -6.93 -3.69 -11.46
CA ALA A 53 -8.17 -4.35 -11.84
C ALA A 53 -9.18 -3.36 -12.45
N SER A 54 -9.28 -2.16 -11.89
CA SER A 54 -10.17 -1.09 -12.38
C SER A 54 -9.70 -0.54 -13.72
N GLY A 55 -8.41 -0.27 -13.89
CA GLY A 55 -7.81 0.14 -15.16
C GLY A 55 -7.98 -0.92 -16.25
N LEU A 56 -7.83 -2.20 -15.90
CA LEU A 56 -8.03 -3.31 -16.84
C LEU A 56 -9.51 -3.46 -17.23
N ALA A 57 -10.43 -3.32 -16.27
CA ALA A 57 -11.87 -3.34 -16.52
C ALA A 57 -12.29 -2.18 -17.42
N TRP A 58 -11.77 -0.97 -17.16
CA TRP A 58 -11.98 0.20 -18.01
C TRP A 58 -11.44 -0.05 -19.42
N ALA A 59 -10.20 -0.53 -19.56
CA ALA A 59 -9.60 -0.83 -20.87
C ALA A 59 -10.40 -1.88 -21.66
N ARG A 60 -10.86 -2.95 -20.99
CA ARG A 60 -11.75 -3.97 -21.59
C ARG A 60 -13.08 -3.38 -22.06
N HIS A 61 -13.68 -2.51 -21.24
CA HIS A 61 -14.94 -1.85 -21.59
C HIS A 61 -14.78 -0.90 -22.78
N GLN A 62 -13.66 -0.16 -22.85
CA GLN A 62 -13.36 0.69 -24.00
C GLN A 62 -13.12 -0.15 -25.27
N ALA A 63 -12.36 -1.24 -25.18
CA ALA A 63 -12.16 -2.16 -26.30
C ALA A 63 -13.48 -2.80 -26.79
N ALA A 64 -14.39 -3.14 -25.88
CA ALA A 64 -15.70 -3.72 -26.21
C ALA A 64 -16.65 -2.75 -26.91
N LYS A 65 -16.46 -1.42 -26.76
CA LYS A 65 -17.27 -0.39 -27.42
C LYS A 65 -16.89 -0.17 -28.90
N GLY A 66 -15.87 -0.86 -29.41
CA GLY A 66 -15.49 -0.79 -30.82
C GLY A 66 -14.78 0.51 -31.22
N GLU A 67 -14.50 1.39 -30.28
CA GLU A 67 -13.59 2.52 -30.47
C GLU A 67 -12.19 2.14 -29.98
N PRO A 68 -11.27 1.73 -30.86
CA PRO A 68 -9.87 1.66 -30.50
C PRO A 68 -9.35 3.10 -30.52
N MET A 69 -9.68 3.90 -29.51
CA MET A 69 -8.80 5.01 -29.19
C MET A 69 -7.54 4.37 -28.64
N ALA A 70 -6.61 4.07 -29.56
CA ALA A 70 -5.20 4.19 -29.24
C ALA A 70 -5.09 5.51 -28.49
N THR A 71 -4.76 5.41 -27.22
CA THR A 71 -4.69 6.58 -26.38
C THR A 71 -3.50 7.38 -26.90
N ASP A 72 -3.66 8.68 -27.16
CA ASP A 72 -2.57 9.54 -27.68
C ASP A 72 -1.56 9.87 -26.56
N GLY A 73 -1.19 8.84 -25.79
CA GLY A 73 -0.48 8.88 -24.52
C GLY A 73 -1.28 8.33 -23.34
N PRO A 74 -0.64 8.15 -22.17
CA PRO A 74 -1.25 7.62 -20.96
C PRO A 74 -2.39 8.51 -20.45
N VAL A 75 -3.60 7.96 -20.32
CA VAL A 75 -4.73 8.63 -19.66
C VAL A 75 -4.55 8.52 -18.16
N SER A 76 -4.30 9.67 -17.51
CA SER A 76 -4.24 9.78 -16.06
C SER A 76 -5.65 9.72 -15.47
N LEU A 77 -5.95 8.61 -14.80
CA LEU A 77 -7.12 8.41 -13.96
C LEU A 77 -6.72 8.73 -12.52
N ASP A 78 -6.61 10.03 -12.23
CA ASP A 78 -6.26 10.51 -10.90
C ASP A 78 -7.46 10.35 -9.96
N THR A 79 -7.39 9.37 -9.06
CA THR A 79 -8.45 9.11 -8.08
C THR A 79 -8.05 9.74 -6.76
N LYS A 80 -8.68 10.86 -6.39
CA LYS A 80 -8.55 11.42 -5.04
C LYS A 80 -9.21 10.45 -4.05
N LEU A 81 -8.40 9.75 -3.26
CA LEU A 81 -8.89 9.00 -2.11
C LEU A 81 -9.07 9.93 -0.91
N PRO A 82 -10.02 9.64 -0.01
CA PRO A 82 -10.11 10.35 1.27
C PRO A 82 -8.87 10.06 2.14
N GLY A 83 -8.07 11.11 2.39
CA GLY A 83 -6.85 11.09 3.21
C GLY A 83 -5.62 11.67 2.49
N ASP A 84 -4.49 11.84 3.20
CA ASP A 84 -3.20 12.34 2.66
C ASP A 84 -2.48 11.36 1.71
N GLY A 85 -3.16 10.31 1.24
CA GLY A 85 -2.61 9.34 0.30
C GLY A 85 -2.60 9.92 -1.11
N ARG A 86 -1.43 9.94 -1.75
CA ARG A 86 -1.35 10.26 -3.18
C ARG A 86 -1.56 8.97 -3.96
N VAL A 87 -2.64 8.90 -4.72
CA VAL A 87 -2.98 7.73 -5.52
C VAL A 87 -3.20 8.18 -6.94
N SER A 88 -2.33 7.75 -7.85
CA SER A 88 -2.48 8.00 -9.27
C SER A 88 -2.45 6.69 -10.05
N MET A 89 -3.23 6.66 -11.12
CA MET A 89 -3.25 5.55 -12.07
C MET A 89 -3.19 6.14 -13.47
N ALA A 90 -2.35 5.58 -14.32
CA ALA A 90 -2.29 5.92 -15.73
C ALA A 90 -2.54 4.66 -16.56
N VAL A 91 -3.38 4.77 -17.58
CA VAL A 91 -3.69 3.67 -18.50
C VAL A 91 -3.34 4.12 -19.90
N GLU A 92 -2.51 3.34 -20.57
CA GLU A 92 -2.13 3.53 -21.96
C GLU A 92 -2.61 2.31 -22.76
N ILE A 93 -3.36 2.54 -23.82
CA ILE A 93 -3.85 1.49 -24.72
C ILE A 93 -3.18 1.70 -26.08
N THR A 94 -2.30 0.78 -26.45
CA THR A 94 -1.61 0.77 -27.74
C THR A 94 -2.18 -0.31 -28.63
N LYS A 95 -2.67 0.08 -29.82
CA LYS A 95 -3.18 -0.89 -30.81
C LYS A 95 -1.99 -1.58 -31.50
N ARG A 96 -1.88 -2.90 -31.39
CA ARG A 96 -0.87 -3.67 -32.12
C ARG A 96 -1.38 -3.94 -33.55
N ALA A 97 -0.51 -3.79 -34.54
CA ALA A 97 -0.81 -4.17 -35.93
C ALA A 97 -0.91 -5.71 -36.01
N GLY A 98 -2.14 -6.22 -35.92
CA GLY A 98 -2.45 -7.65 -35.92
C GLY A 98 -3.20 -8.06 -34.66
N ASP A 99 -4.50 -8.32 -34.82
CA ASP A 99 -5.47 -9.03 -33.97
C ASP A 99 -5.36 -8.95 -32.43
N GLY A 100 -4.73 -7.91 -31.90
CA GLY A 100 -4.52 -7.74 -30.46
C GLY A 100 -4.39 -6.28 -30.06
N THR A 101 -4.92 -5.94 -28.89
CA THR A 101 -4.74 -4.61 -28.29
C THR A 101 -3.89 -4.76 -27.04
N ASP A 102 -2.74 -4.09 -26.99
CA ASP A 102 -1.89 -4.09 -25.80
C ASP A 102 -2.32 -2.93 -24.88
N CYS A 103 -2.42 -3.21 -23.59
CA CYS A 103 -2.77 -2.24 -22.57
C CYS A 103 -1.66 -2.22 -21.51
N ARG A 104 -1.07 -1.05 -21.30
CA ARG A 104 -0.13 -0.78 -20.22
C ARG A 104 -0.87 -0.02 -19.13
N ILE A 105 -0.82 -0.54 -17.91
CA ILE A 105 -1.41 0.07 -16.73
C ILE A 105 -0.30 0.40 -15.76
N GLU A 106 -0.12 1.68 -15.49
CA GLU A 106 0.79 2.19 -14.48
C GLU A 106 0.00 2.61 -13.24
N THR A 107 0.35 2.05 -12.10
CA THR A 107 -0.23 2.38 -10.80
C THR A 107 0.85 2.97 -9.93
N SER A 108 0.55 4.11 -9.29
CA SER A 108 1.43 4.74 -8.31
C SER A 108 0.60 5.08 -7.07
N VAL A 109 0.93 4.43 -5.96
CA VAL A 109 0.22 4.59 -4.69
C VAL A 109 1.22 4.96 -3.62
N ALA A 110 0.95 6.04 -2.89
CA ALA A 110 1.79 6.52 -1.79
C ALA A 110 0.95 6.83 -0.55
N LYS A 111 1.48 6.45 0.61
CA LYS A 111 0.93 6.76 1.93
C LYS A 111 2.08 7.04 2.90
N GLY A 112 2.12 8.26 3.44
CA GLY A 112 3.18 8.68 4.36
C GLY A 112 4.58 8.55 3.74
N ARG A 113 5.41 7.65 4.30
CA ARG A 113 6.78 7.36 3.82
C ARG A 113 6.89 6.18 2.86
N GLN A 114 5.80 5.46 2.60
CA GLN A 114 5.79 4.31 1.71
C GLN A 114 5.16 4.66 0.37
N SER A 115 5.76 4.18 -0.72
CA SER A 115 5.19 4.25 -2.06
C SER A 115 5.42 2.96 -2.83
N ILE A 116 4.48 2.62 -3.69
CA ILE A 116 4.56 1.50 -4.63
C ILE A 116 4.21 2.07 -6.01
N SER A 117 5.12 1.91 -6.95
CA SER A 117 4.89 2.18 -8.36
C SER A 117 5.10 0.91 -9.17
N LYS A 118 4.13 0.54 -10.01
CA LYS A 118 4.19 -0.64 -10.86
C LYS A 118 3.61 -0.34 -12.23
N ALA A 119 4.28 -0.84 -13.26
CA ALA A 119 3.73 -0.94 -14.61
C ALA A 119 3.39 -2.40 -14.88
N ARG A 120 2.21 -2.64 -15.46
CA ARG A 120 1.75 -3.97 -15.88
C ARG A 120 1.27 -3.91 -17.32
N GLU A 121 1.70 -4.87 -18.12
CA GLU A 121 1.27 -5.02 -19.51
C GLU A 121 0.25 -6.15 -19.61
N TYR A 122 -0.82 -5.91 -20.36
CA TYR A 122 -1.91 -6.84 -20.59
C TYR A 122 -2.24 -6.88 -22.08
N THR A 123 -2.31 -8.08 -22.65
CA THR A 123 -2.87 -8.26 -23.99
C THR A 123 -4.37 -8.48 -23.87
N LEU A 124 -5.15 -7.60 -24.49
CA LEU A 124 -6.60 -7.71 -24.58
C LEU A 124 -6.94 -8.60 -25.80
N PRO A 125 -7.81 -9.61 -25.64
CA PRO A 125 -8.24 -10.42 -26.77
C PRO A 125 -8.99 -9.56 -27.78
N ALA A 126 -8.63 -9.69 -29.07
CA ALA A 126 -9.49 -9.21 -30.14
C ALA A 126 -10.77 -10.06 -30.19
N ARG A 127 -11.86 -9.43 -30.62
CA ARG A 127 -13.12 -10.10 -30.90
C ARG A 127 -13.35 -10.18 -32.39
#